data_AF-A0AA40E9Q9-F1
#
_entry.id   AF-A0AA40E9Q9-F1
#
_cell.length_a   1.000
_cell.length_b   1.000
_cell.length_c   1.000
_cell.angle_alpha   90.00
_cell.angle_beta   90.00
_cell.angle_gamma   90.00
#
_symmetry.space_group_name_H-M   'P 1'
#
loop_
_entity.id
_entity.type
_entity.pdbx_description
1 polymer ?
#
loop_
_entity_poly.entity_id
_entity_poly.type
_entity_poly.pdbx_seq_one_letter_code
_entity_poly.pdbx_strand_id
1 'polypeptide(L)'
;MQGLRSTSLKIREMSLDLLDLLVLPSQSKKLSPLCLDSLYAAMATLHWLWKEAGEAEIKAALEDVRRCISRTSMRWRVSRDYLEIIKRQDVSFAMAFRAGGAGGK
;
A
#
# COMPACT_ATOMS: atom_id res chain seq x y z
N MET A 1 -13.21 -9.81 -8.51
CA MET A 1 -12.17 -9.27 -7.60
C MET A 1 -11.26 -10.31 -6.95
N GLN A 2 -11.60 -11.61 -6.93
CA GLN A 2 -10.79 -12.63 -6.26
C GLN A 2 -9.35 -12.75 -6.79
N GLY A 3 -9.14 -12.57 -8.11
CA GLY A 3 -7.81 -12.54 -8.72
C GLY A 3 -6.94 -11.39 -8.22
N LEU A 4 -7.48 -10.17 -8.13
CA LEU A 4 -6.74 -8.99 -7.64
C LEU A 4 -6.36 -9.13 -6.17
N ARG A 5 -7.25 -9.68 -5.34
CA ARG A 5 -6.95 -10.01 -3.93
C ARG A 5 -5.81 -11.03 -3.86
N SER A 6 -5.93 -12.15 -4.57
CA SER A 6 -4.91 -13.21 -4.56
C SER A 6 -3.55 -12.70 -5.02
N THR A 7 -3.49 -11.95 -6.12
CA THR A 7 -2.24 -11.37 -6.63
C THR A 7 -1.65 -10.34 -5.66
N SER A 8 -2.48 -9.48 -5.04
CA SER A 8 -1.99 -8.49 -4.07
C SER A 8 -1.43 -9.15 -2.81
N LEU A 9 -1.99 -10.28 -2.37
CA LEU A 9 -1.46 -11.06 -1.25
C LEU A 9 -0.12 -11.72 -1.60
N LYS A 10 0.06 -12.23 -2.83
CA LYS A 10 1.37 -12.71 -3.30
C LYS A 10 2.42 -11.60 -3.37
N ILE A 11 2.02 -10.41 -3.80
CA ILE A 11 2.90 -9.23 -3.77
C ILE A 11 3.25 -8.84 -2.33
N ARG A 12 2.32 -9.00 -1.38
CA ARG A 12 2.59 -8.82 0.05
C ARG A 12 3.61 -9.84 0.56
N GLU A 13 3.54 -11.12 0.18
CA GLU A 13 4.58 -12.11 0.51
C GLU A 13 5.95 -11.69 -0.02
N MET A 14 6.03 -11.33 -1.31
CA MET A 14 7.26 -10.79 -1.90
C MET A 14 7.75 -9.53 -1.14
N SER A 15 6.84 -8.66 -0.68
CA SER A 15 7.22 -7.46 0.07
C SER A 15 7.88 -7.76 1.41
N LEU A 16 7.54 -8.88 2.05
CA LEU A 16 8.20 -9.35 3.27
C LEU A 16 9.63 -9.82 2.96
N ASP A 17 9.80 -10.62 1.91
CA ASP A 17 11.13 -11.06 1.46
C ASP A 17 12.01 -9.85 1.09
N LEU A 18 11.42 -8.83 0.46
CA LEU A 18 12.10 -7.58 0.16
C LEU A 18 12.48 -6.79 1.41
N LEU A 19 11.62 -6.76 2.43
CA LEU A 19 11.93 -6.09 3.69
C LEU A 19 13.17 -6.71 4.35
N ASP A 20 13.28 -8.04 4.33
CA ASP A 20 14.44 -8.76 4.86
C ASP A 20 15.71 -8.45 4.06
N LEU A 21 15.61 -8.38 2.73
CA LEU A 21 16.72 -7.99 1.86
C LEU A 21 17.16 -6.53 2.08
N LEU A 22 16.20 -5.63 2.33
CA LEU A 22 16.42 -4.19 2.53
C LEU A 22 16.96 -3.83 3.92
N VAL A 23 17.21 -4.82 4.80
CA VAL A 23 17.91 -4.61 6.09
C VAL A 23 19.29 -3.98 5.87
N LEU A 24 19.98 -4.36 4.79
CA LEU A 24 21.27 -3.79 4.42
C LEU A 24 21.12 -2.72 3.33
N PRO A 25 21.53 -1.46 3.58
CA PRO A 25 21.38 -0.36 2.61
C PRO A 25 22.01 -0.65 1.24
N SER A 26 23.08 -1.45 1.20
CA SER A 26 23.79 -1.86 -0.02
C SER A 26 22.93 -2.70 -0.97
N GLN A 27 21.96 -3.46 -0.44
CA GLN A 27 21.12 -4.35 -1.25
C GLN A 27 20.00 -3.60 -1.98
N SER A 28 19.63 -2.40 -1.50
CA SER A 28 18.65 -1.55 -2.18
C SER A 28 19.03 -1.25 -3.64
N LYS A 29 20.33 -1.25 -3.97
CA LYS A 29 20.83 -1.04 -5.34
C LYS A 29 20.43 -2.12 -6.32
N LYS A 30 20.15 -3.33 -5.84
CA LYS A 30 19.79 -4.50 -6.65
C LYS A 30 18.29 -4.58 -6.94
N LEU A 31 17.47 -3.82 -6.21
CA LEU A 31 16.04 -3.84 -6.41
C LEU A 31 15.69 -3.07 -7.70
N SER A 32 14.90 -3.70 -8.56
CA SER A 32 14.39 -3.07 -9.78
C SER A 32 13.34 -2.01 -9.43
N PRO A 33 13.32 -0.84 -10.09
CA PRO A 33 12.24 0.13 -9.92
C PRO A 33 10.86 -0.43 -10.29
N LEU A 34 10.79 -1.48 -11.12
CA LEU A 34 9.52 -2.17 -11.44
C LEU A 34 8.85 -2.81 -10.22
N CYS A 35 9.63 -3.16 -9.18
CA CYS A 35 9.07 -3.65 -7.92
C CYS A 35 8.23 -2.58 -7.21
N LEU A 36 8.52 -1.29 -7.40
CA LEU A 36 7.72 -0.21 -6.80
C LEU A 36 6.33 -0.12 -7.42
N ASP A 37 6.23 -0.36 -8.72
CA ASP A 37 4.95 -0.33 -9.43
C ASP A 37 4.04 -1.46 -8.95
N SER A 38 4.57 -2.68 -8.84
CA SER A 38 3.81 -3.82 -8.31
C SER A 38 3.44 -3.63 -6.83
N LEU A 39 4.35 -3.13 -5.99
CA LEU A 39 4.06 -2.80 -4.60
C LEU A 39 2.97 -1.74 -4.47
N TYR A 40 3.01 -0.68 -5.29
CA TYR A 40 1.97 0.36 -5.29
C TYR A 40 0.61 -0.19 -5.75
N ALA A 41 0.58 -0.96 -6.84
CA ALA A 41 -0.66 -1.56 -7.33
C ALA A 41 -1.30 -2.49 -6.28
N ALA A 42 -0.49 -3.29 -5.58
CA ALA A 42 -0.97 -4.11 -4.46
C ALA A 42 -1.44 -3.26 -3.28
N MET A 43 -0.71 -2.21 -2.89
CA MET A 43 -1.10 -1.29 -1.83
C MET A 43 -2.45 -0.63 -2.12
N ALA A 44 -2.64 -0.09 -3.32
CA ALA A 44 -3.90 0.53 -3.73
C ALA A 44 -5.06 -0.47 -3.72
N THR A 45 -4.82 -1.70 -4.17
CA THR A 45 -5.83 -2.77 -4.16
C THR A 45 -6.21 -3.18 -2.74
N LEU A 46 -5.22 -3.40 -1.86
CA LEU A 46 -5.45 -3.77 -0.46
C LEU A 46 -6.14 -2.64 0.31
N HIS A 47 -5.78 -1.38 0.03
CA HIS A 47 -6.45 -0.22 0.62
C HIS A 47 -7.93 -0.18 0.24
N TRP A 48 -8.25 -0.34 -1.05
CA TRP A 48 -9.63 -0.40 -1.51
C TRP A 48 -10.40 -1.58 -0.88
N LEU A 49 -9.83 -2.80 -0.92
CA LEU A 49 -10.45 -3.98 -0.30
C LEU A 49 -10.72 -3.79 1.20
N TRP A 50 -9.79 -3.16 1.93
CA TRP A 50 -9.97 -2.88 3.34
C TRP A 50 -11.08 -1.85 3.57
N LYS A 51 -11.21 -0.83 2.72
CA LYS A 51 -12.28 0.17 2.84
C LYS A 51 -13.67 -0.41 2.59
N GLU A 52 -13.78 -1.40 1.71
CA GLU A 52 -15.06 -2.04 1.41
C GLU A 52 -15.48 -3.05 2.48
N ALA A 53 -14.58 -3.95 2.87
CA ALA A 53 -14.93 -5.11 3.68
C ALA A 53 -14.53 -4.97 5.16
N GLY A 54 -13.64 -4.03 5.50
CA GLY A 54 -13.18 -3.82 6.87
C GLY A 54 -12.32 -4.95 7.46
N GLU A 55 -11.88 -5.91 6.64
CA GLU A 55 -11.19 -7.11 7.09
C GLU A 55 -9.81 -6.80 7.73
N ALA A 56 -9.58 -7.32 8.93
CA ALA A 56 -8.35 -7.08 9.69
C ALA A 56 -7.10 -7.67 9.00
N GLU A 57 -7.24 -8.83 8.35
CA GLU A 57 -6.14 -9.47 7.61
C GLU A 57 -5.69 -8.62 6.42
N ILE A 58 -6.64 -8.01 5.70
CA ILE A 58 -6.33 -7.11 4.58
C ILE A 58 -5.66 -5.84 5.07
N LYS A 59 -6.09 -5.33 6.24
CA LYS A 59 -5.41 -4.20 6.89
C LYS A 59 -3.96 -4.55 7.26
N ALA A 60 -3.72 -5.73 7.83
CA ALA A 60 -2.36 -6.17 8.16
C ALA A 60 -1.50 -6.30 6.89
N ALA A 61 -2.03 -6.92 5.84
CA ALA A 61 -1.34 -7.02 4.55
C ALA A 61 -1.03 -5.65 3.93
N LEU A 62 -1.96 -4.69 4.02
CA LEU A 62 -1.75 -3.32 3.57
C LEU A 62 -0.58 -2.64 4.31
N GLU A 63 -0.51 -2.79 5.64
CA GLU A 63 0.54 -2.18 6.45
C GLU A 63 1.92 -2.82 6.19
N ASP A 64 1.98 -4.14 5.91
CA ASP A 64 3.21 -4.81 5.48
C ASP A 64 3.76 -4.18 4.18
N VAL A 65 2.89 -4.00 3.18
CA VAL A 65 3.28 -3.41 1.89
C VAL A 65 3.69 -1.93 2.07
N ARG A 66 2.95 -1.16 2.88
CA ARG A 66 3.32 0.24 3.21
C ARG A 66 4.69 0.32 3.86
N ARG A 67 4.99 -0.58 4.79
CA ARG A 67 6.30 -0.66 5.45
C ARG A 67 7.40 -0.93 4.43
N CYS A 68 7.18 -1.85 3.49
CA CYS A 68 8.13 -2.12 2.40
C CYS A 68 8.39 -0.88 1.54
N ILE A 69 7.34 -0.20 1.05
CA ILE A 69 7.46 1.03 0.25
C ILE A 69 8.16 2.15 1.03
N SER A 70 7.90 2.27 2.34
CA SER A 70 8.57 3.25 3.18
C SER A 70 10.08 3.00 3.24
N ARG A 71 10.52 1.74 3.35
CA ARG A 71 11.94 1.37 3.35
C ARG A 71 12.63 1.68 2.02
N THR A 72 11.93 1.54 0.90
CA THR A 72 12.49 1.86 -0.42
C THR A 72 12.64 3.37 -0.67
N SER A 73 12.04 4.22 0.16
CA SER A 73 12.08 5.68 0.04
C SER A 73 13.47 6.32 0.20
N MET A 74 14.44 5.58 0.76
CA MET A 74 15.82 6.03 0.83
C MET A 74 16.50 6.05 -0.53
N ARG A 75 16.07 5.19 -1.45
CA ARG A 75 16.63 5.08 -2.81
C ARG A 75 15.75 5.80 -3.83
N TRP A 76 14.43 5.60 -3.75
CA TRP A 76 13.51 6.15 -4.74
C TRP A 76 12.53 7.12 -4.09
N ARG A 77 12.64 8.39 -4.49
CA ARG A 77 11.76 9.45 -3.99
C ARG A 77 10.28 9.16 -4.26
N VAL A 78 9.98 8.53 -5.39
CA VAL A 78 8.60 8.17 -5.79
C VAL A 78 7.88 7.27 -4.77
N SER A 79 8.61 6.51 -3.95
CA SER A 79 7.98 5.73 -2.86
C SER A 79 7.23 6.63 -1.88
N ARG A 80 7.70 7.85 -1.64
CA ARG A 80 7.03 8.83 -0.76
C ARG A 80 5.76 9.35 -1.41
N ASP A 81 5.81 9.62 -2.71
CA ASP A 81 4.66 10.09 -3.48
C ASP A 81 3.54 9.04 -3.49
N TYR A 82 3.89 7.76 -3.65
CA TYR A 82 2.95 6.64 -3.56
C TYR A 82 2.26 6.52 -2.20
N LEU A 83 3.01 6.69 -1.10
CA LEU A 83 2.42 6.69 0.25
C LEU A 83 1.49 7.88 0.47
N GLU A 84 1.85 9.04 -0.07
CA GLU A 84 1.05 10.27 0.02
C GLU A 84 -0.26 10.16 -0.79
N ILE A 85 -0.25 9.50 -1.94
CA ILE A 85 -1.47 9.25 -2.73
C ILE A 85 -2.52 8.49 -1.90
N ILE A 86 -2.14 7.40 -1.23
CA ILE A 86 -3.07 6.63 -0.38
C ILE A 86 -3.59 7.46 0.79
N LYS A 87 -2.71 8.25 1.41
CA LYS A 87 -3.12 9.16 2.51
C LYS A 87 -4.17 10.18 2.05
N ARG A 88 -4.03 10.72 0.83
CA ARG A 88 -5.03 11.64 0.26
C ARG A 88 -6.36 10.93 -0.03
N GLN A 89 -6.33 9.67 -0.46
CA GLN A 89 -7.55 8.87 -0.63
C GLN A 89 -8.30 8.70 0.70
N ASP A 90 -7.59 8.48 1.82
CA ASP A 90 -8.20 8.44 3.15
C ASP A 90 -8.89 9.76 3.52
N VAL A 91 -8.24 10.90 3.25
CA VAL A 91 -8.81 12.24 3.52
C VAL A 91 -10.05 12.49 2.67
N SER A 92 -9.97 12.20 1.37
CA SER A 92 -11.11 12.36 0.45
C SER A 92 -12.30 11.50 0.88
N PHE A 93 -12.06 10.26 1.30
CA PHE A 93 -13.10 9.38 1.83
C PHE A 93 -13.74 9.96 3.10
N ALA A 94 -12.94 10.44 4.05
CA ALA A 94 -13.44 11.05 5.28
C ALA A 94 -14.25 12.33 5.02
N MET A 95 -13.83 13.17 4.07
CA MET A 95 -14.57 14.36 3.67
C MET A 95 -15.90 14.01 3.00
N ALA A 96 -15.92 13.02 2.10
CA ALA A 96 -17.15 12.55 1.46
C ALA A 96 -18.16 12.00 2.48
N PHE A 97 -17.68 11.20 3.45
CA PHE A 97 -18.53 10.68 4.54
C PHE A 97 -19.15 11.81 5.37
N ARG A 98 -18.37 12.84 5.72
CA ARG A 98 -18.86 14.01 6.47
C ARG A 98 -19.87 14.85 5.68
N ALA A 99 -19.67 15.01 4.38
CA ALA A 99 -20.60 15.74 3.52
C ALA A 99 -21.94 14.99 3.36
N GLY A 100 -21.92 13.67 3.26
CA GLY A 100 -23.12 12.84 3.19
C GLY A 100 -23.92 12.77 4.50
N GLY A 101 -23.24 12.83 5.65
CA GLY A 101 -23.87 12.85 6.97
C GLY A 101 -24.56 14.17 7.35
N ALA A 102 -24.28 15.26 6.62
CA ALA A 102 -24.86 16.58 6.89
C ALA A 102 -26.27 16.79 6.29
N GLY A 103 -26.82 15.80 5.57
CA GLY A 103 -28.12 15.86 4.90
C GLY A 103 -29.29 15.18 5.65
N GLY A 104 -29.07 14.59 6.83
CA GLY A 104 -30.12 13.91 7.60
C GLY A 104 -30.67 14.79 8.72
N LYS A 105 -31.70 15.59 8.42
CA LYS A 105 -32.64 16.14 9.39
C LYS A 105 -34.05 15.71 9.00
#